data_AF-A0A8H4KCP8-F1
#
_entry.id   AF-A0A8H4KCP8-F1
#
_cell.length_a   1.000
_cell.length_b   1.000
_cell.length_c   1.000
_cell.angle_alpha   90.00
_cell.angle_beta   90.00
_cell.angle_gamma   90.00
#
_symmetry.space_group_name_H-M   'P 1'
#
loop_
_entity.id
_entity.type
_entity.pdbx_description
1 polymer ?
#
loop_
_entity_poly.entity_id
_entity_poly.type
_entity_poly.pdbx_seq_one_letter_code
_entity_poly.pdbx_strand_id
1 'polypeptide(L)'
;MSRRFFHRSKIHAQALLSGISRIGIFYDEENGSEKHKGILLIYKKGGQRALGICRVELDPIKFYEEPSGLRYRYRAQAGPWKESSGRLPDLYEIECYTGTHDETDSAGTEWTCSLLEGHVVQCQWDYEMFEMRVIDPGAQ
;
A
#
# COMPACT_ATOMS: atom_id res chain seq x y z
N MET A 1 9.04 31.00 24.34
CA MET A 1 8.67 29.57 24.22
C MET A 1 9.06 29.09 22.82
N SER A 2 10.14 28.32 22.72
CA SER A 2 10.63 27.77 21.45
C SER A 2 9.70 26.66 20.98
N ARG A 3 9.06 26.83 19.81
CA ARG A 3 8.31 25.77 19.14
C ARG A 3 9.34 24.77 18.61
N ARG A 4 9.53 23.65 19.31
CA ARG A 4 10.27 22.52 18.75
C ARG A 4 9.48 22.02 17.54
N PHE A 5 10.05 22.22 16.36
CA PHE A 5 9.60 21.54 15.15
C PHE A 5 9.83 20.04 15.37
N PHE A 6 8.76 19.28 15.64
CA PHE A 6 8.82 17.83 15.52
C PHE A 6 9.03 17.54 14.03
N HIS A 7 10.23 17.08 13.70
CA HIS A 7 10.44 16.42 12.41
C HIS A 7 9.47 15.23 12.37
N ARG A 8 8.51 15.23 11.46
CA ARG A 8 7.62 14.07 11.24
C ARG A 8 8.48 12.94 10.67
N SER A 9 9.06 12.12 11.53
CA SER A 9 9.85 10.97 11.12
C SER A 9 8.94 9.99 10.39
N LYS A 10 9.12 9.89 9.07
CA LYS A 10 8.50 8.83 8.27
C LYS A 10 9.27 7.54 8.48
N ILE A 11 8.55 6.44 8.65
CA ILE A 11 9.13 5.10 8.66
C ILE A 11 9.15 4.60 7.23
N HIS A 12 10.27 4.01 6.81
CA HIS A 12 10.43 3.41 5.49
C HIS A 12 10.76 1.93 5.65
N ALA A 13 10.09 1.08 4.89
CA ALA A 13 10.43 -0.33 4.79
C ALA A 13 10.22 -0.84 3.37
N GLN A 14 10.97 -1.87 3.02
CA GLN A 14 10.89 -2.51 1.72
C GLN A 14 10.90 -4.03 1.84
N ALA A 15 10.36 -4.72 0.86
CA ALA A 15 10.37 -6.17 0.78
C ALA A 15 10.36 -6.65 -0.68
N LEU A 16 11.00 -7.79 -0.93
CA LEU A 16 10.95 -8.44 -2.24
C LEU A 16 9.55 -9.00 -2.48
N LEU A 17 9.06 -8.88 -3.71
CA LEU A 17 7.79 -9.45 -4.16
C LEU A 17 7.97 -10.81 -4.88
N SER A 18 9.22 -11.23 -5.14
CA SER A 18 9.53 -12.56 -5.66
C SER A 18 9.13 -13.68 -4.70
N GLY A 19 8.55 -14.75 -5.24
CA GLY A 19 8.24 -15.96 -4.47
C GLY A 19 7.12 -15.80 -3.43
N ILE A 20 6.21 -14.85 -3.63
CA ILE A 20 5.01 -14.67 -2.80
C ILE A 20 4.01 -15.79 -3.08
N SER A 21 3.41 -16.35 -2.03
CA SER A 21 2.28 -17.28 -2.11
C SER A 21 0.96 -16.60 -1.81
N ARG A 22 0.97 -15.59 -0.93
CA ARG A 22 -0.24 -14.90 -0.48
C ARG A 22 0.08 -13.46 -0.08
N ILE A 23 -0.82 -12.54 -0.41
CA ILE A 23 -0.77 -11.15 0.04
C ILE A 23 -2.00 -10.86 0.89
N GLY A 24 -1.79 -10.27 2.05
CA GLY A 24 -2.84 -9.70 2.88
C GLY A 24 -2.79 -8.17 2.84
N ILE A 25 -3.92 -7.52 2.61
CA ILE A 25 -4.05 -6.06 2.66
C ILE A 25 -4.84 -5.70 3.91
N PHE A 26 -4.21 -4.92 4.79
CA PHE A 26 -4.86 -4.44 6.01
C PHE A 26 -5.60 -3.14 5.74
N TYR A 27 -6.79 -3.03 6.31
CA TYR A 27 -7.63 -1.85 6.15
C TYR A 27 -8.30 -1.44 7.47
N ASP A 28 -8.71 -0.18 7.52
CA ASP A 28 -9.59 0.40 8.52
C ASP A 28 -10.84 0.92 7.82
N GLU A 29 -11.99 0.80 8.48
CA GLU A 29 -13.20 1.48 8.05
C GLU A 29 -13.34 2.76 8.86
N GLU A 30 -12.89 3.88 8.29
CA GLU A 30 -13.01 5.20 8.92
C GLU A 30 -13.96 6.07 8.09
N ASN A 31 -15.08 6.49 8.69
CA ASN A 31 -16.09 7.35 8.04
C ASN A 31 -16.63 6.80 6.72
N GLY A 32 -16.80 5.48 6.60
CA GLY A 32 -17.34 4.82 5.41
C GLY A 32 -16.35 4.76 4.23
N SER A 33 -15.08 5.10 4.44
CA SER A 33 -14.00 4.90 3.46
C SER A 33 -13.02 3.85 3.97
N GLU A 34 -12.60 2.93 3.11
CA GLU A 34 -11.58 1.93 3.42
C GLU A 34 -10.19 2.58 3.35
N LYS A 35 -9.50 2.69 4.48
CA LYS A 35 -8.13 3.22 4.57
C LYS A 35 -7.15 2.08 4.74
N HIS A 36 -6.25 1.89 3.78
CA HIS A 36 -5.22 0.86 3.91
C HIS A 36 -4.14 1.24 4.94
N LYS A 37 -3.80 0.29 5.81
CA LYS A 37 -2.84 0.45 6.92
C LYS A 37 -1.51 -0.25 6.69
N GLY A 38 -1.49 -1.21 5.79
CA GLY A 38 -0.32 -2.02 5.54
C GLY A 38 -0.59 -3.24 4.67
N ILE A 39 0.48 -3.97 4.39
CA ILE A 39 0.49 -5.19 3.58
C ILE A 39 1.26 -6.29 4.32
N LEU A 40 0.72 -7.50 4.31
CA LEU A 40 1.37 -8.73 4.76
C LEU A 40 1.77 -9.55 3.55
N LEU A 41 3.06 -9.77 3.40
CA LEU A 41 3.64 -10.65 2.40
C LEU A 41 3.91 -12.01 3.02
N ILE A 42 3.38 -13.08 2.40
CA ILE A 42 3.63 -14.46 2.80
C ILE A 42 4.33 -15.15 1.63
N TYR A 43 5.52 -15.66 1.90
CA TYR A 43 6.39 -16.25 0.89
C TYR A 43 6.16 -17.77 0.79
N LYS A 44 6.34 -18.34 -0.41
CA LYS A 44 6.23 -19.78 -0.69
C LYS A 44 7.13 -20.64 0.21
N LYS A 45 8.22 -20.07 0.73
CA LYS A 45 9.16 -20.73 1.66
C LYS A 45 8.76 -20.60 3.14
N GLY A 46 7.56 -20.09 3.44
CA GLY A 46 7.01 -19.97 4.80
C GLY A 46 7.35 -18.67 5.53
N GLY A 47 8.29 -17.86 5.03
CA GLY A 47 8.60 -16.55 5.59
C GLY A 47 7.43 -15.57 5.46
N GLN A 48 7.39 -14.56 6.33
CA GLN A 48 6.39 -13.50 6.29
C GLN A 48 7.00 -12.13 6.53
N ARG A 49 6.40 -11.08 5.96
CA ARG A 49 6.81 -9.69 6.17
C ARG A 49 5.62 -8.74 6.15
N ALA A 50 5.38 -8.07 7.27
CA ALA A 50 4.41 -6.98 7.35
C ALA A 50 5.08 -5.63 7.08
N LEU A 51 4.40 -4.74 6.36
CA LEU A 51 4.84 -3.37 6.06
C LEU A 51 3.68 -2.41 6.34
N GLY A 52 3.91 -1.36 7.12
CA GLY A 52 2.88 -0.39 7.52
C GLY A 52 2.67 -0.34 9.03
N ILE A 53 1.57 0.29 9.44
CA ILE A 53 1.13 0.39 10.86
C ILE A 53 0.17 -0.74 11.25
N CYS A 54 0.01 -1.75 10.39
CA CYS A 54 -0.89 -2.86 10.59
C CYS A 54 -0.45 -3.80 11.72
N ARG A 55 -1.44 -4.41 12.38
CA ARG A 55 -1.23 -5.42 13.41
C ARG A 55 -1.77 -6.77 12.94
N VAL A 56 -0.87 -7.74 12.76
CA VAL A 56 -1.21 -9.12 12.38
C VAL A 56 -2.10 -9.74 13.48
N GLU A 57 -3.12 -10.50 13.07
CA GLU A 57 -4.16 -11.09 13.95
C GLU A 57 -5.07 -10.10 14.70
N LEU A 58 -4.94 -8.78 14.48
CA LEU A 58 -5.75 -7.76 15.16
C LEU A 58 -6.52 -6.86 14.21
N ASP A 59 -5.86 -6.38 13.17
CA ASP A 59 -6.49 -5.49 12.19
C ASP A 59 -7.22 -6.33 11.11
N PRO A 60 -8.38 -5.86 10.60
CA PRO A 60 -9.05 -6.48 9.45
C PRO A 60 -8.10 -6.63 8.25
N ILE A 61 -8.19 -7.78 7.58
CA ILE A 61 -7.30 -8.14 6.48
C ILE A 61 -8.04 -8.87 5.37
N LYS A 62 -7.78 -8.47 4.14
CA LYS A 62 -8.24 -9.15 2.92
C LYS A 62 -7.07 -9.89 2.29
N PHE A 63 -7.25 -11.18 2.04
CA PHE A 63 -6.21 -12.02 1.47
C PHE A 63 -6.43 -12.32 -0.01
N TYR A 64 -5.32 -12.39 -0.74
CA TYR A 64 -5.23 -12.78 -2.14
C TYR A 64 -4.27 -13.97 -2.22
N GLU A 65 -4.79 -15.11 -2.66
CA GLU A 65 -4.01 -16.33 -2.89
C GLU A 65 -3.35 -16.29 -4.26
N GLU A 66 -2.09 -16.72 -4.33
CA GLU A 66 -1.28 -16.80 -5.55
C GLU A 66 -1.41 -15.56 -6.47
N PRO A 67 -1.23 -14.34 -5.94
CA PRO A 67 -1.40 -13.13 -6.74
C PRO A 67 -0.39 -13.07 -7.87
N SER A 68 -0.82 -12.60 -9.03
CA SER A 68 0.03 -12.43 -10.22
C SER A 68 0.57 -11.00 -10.33
N GLY A 69 -0.09 -10.05 -9.69
CA GLY A 69 0.38 -8.67 -9.58
C GLY A 69 -0.38 -7.86 -8.54
N LEU A 70 0.10 -6.64 -8.37
CA LEU A 70 -0.44 -5.66 -7.45
C LEU A 70 -0.80 -4.39 -8.22
N ARG A 71 -1.92 -3.76 -7.87
CA ARG A 71 -2.33 -2.47 -8.39
C ARG A 71 -2.61 -1.50 -7.27
N TYR A 72 -2.27 -0.23 -7.49
CA TYR A 72 -2.53 0.83 -6.53
C TYR A 72 -2.89 2.14 -7.22
N ARG A 73 -3.64 3.00 -6.53
CA ARG A 73 -3.94 4.36 -7.00
C ARG A 73 -4.04 5.34 -5.84
N TYR A 74 -3.82 6.61 -6.16
CA TYR A 74 -4.05 7.73 -5.26
C TYR A 74 -5.42 8.32 -5.56
N ARG A 75 -6.27 8.46 -4.55
CA ARG A 75 -7.57 9.12 -4.68
C ARG A 75 -7.61 10.35 -3.80
N ALA A 76 -7.73 11.52 -4.43
CA ALA A 76 -7.91 12.76 -3.69
C ALA A 76 -9.20 12.68 -2.86
N GLN A 77 -9.10 12.85 -1.53
CA GLN A 77 -10.27 12.85 -0.67
C GLN A 77 -11.09 14.12 -0.93
N ALA A 78 -12.33 13.97 -1.42
CA ALA A 78 -13.27 15.08 -1.56
C ALA A 78 -13.98 15.30 -0.21
N GLY A 79 -13.50 16.25 0.59
CA GLY A 79 -14.16 16.64 1.85
C GLY A 79 -13.88 18.11 2.21
N PRO A 80 -14.72 18.74 3.06
CA PRO A 80 -14.60 20.16 3.43
C PRO A 80 -13.36 20.48 4.29
N TRP A 81 -12.60 19.47 4.73
CA TRP A 81 -11.37 19.61 5.52
C TRP A 81 -10.14 20.07 4.71
N LYS A 82 -10.35 20.80 3.61
CA LYS A 82 -9.27 21.27 2.71
C LYS A 82 -8.43 22.41 3.24
N GLU A 83 -8.79 23.06 4.35
CA GLU A 83 -8.27 24.41 4.63
C GLU A 83 -7.27 24.57 5.79
N SER A 84 -6.98 23.55 6.61
CA SER A 84 -6.14 23.79 7.81
C SER A 84 -4.83 23.00 7.94
N SER A 85 -4.59 21.96 7.13
CA SER A 85 -3.36 21.13 7.25
C SER A 85 -2.52 20.99 5.98
N GLY A 86 -2.96 21.51 4.83
CA GLY A 86 -2.17 21.57 3.60
C GLY A 86 -1.85 20.22 2.91
N ARG A 87 -2.24 19.08 3.50
CA ARG A 87 -2.23 17.75 2.87
C ARG A 87 -3.30 16.89 3.54
N LEU A 88 -4.41 16.63 2.86
CA LEU A 88 -5.18 15.42 3.17
C LEU A 88 -4.36 14.25 2.61
N PRO A 89 -4.22 13.13 3.33
CA PRO A 89 -3.64 11.95 2.74
C PRO A 89 -4.55 11.53 1.58
N ASP A 90 -4.01 11.48 0.37
CA ASP A 90 -4.69 10.80 -0.73
C ASP A 90 -5.06 9.40 -0.24
N LEU A 91 -6.32 9.00 -0.41
CA LEU A 91 -6.73 7.65 -0.09
C LEU A 91 -5.96 6.74 -1.03
N TYR A 92 -5.08 5.95 -0.44
CA TYR A 92 -4.27 5.00 -1.16
C TYR A 92 -5.09 3.72 -1.24
N GLU A 93 -5.53 3.34 -2.44
CA GLU A 93 -6.25 2.10 -2.70
C GLU A 93 -5.27 1.06 -3.25
N ILE A 94 -5.35 -0.18 -2.77
CA ILE A 94 -4.48 -1.29 -3.12
C ILE A 94 -5.34 -2.50 -3.38
N GLU A 95 -5.07 -3.17 -4.48
CA GLU A 95 -5.63 -4.48 -4.76
C GLU A 95 -4.57 -5.40 -5.36
N CYS A 96 -4.78 -6.71 -5.24
CA CYS A 96 -4.04 -7.67 -6.04
C CYS A 96 -4.95 -8.27 -7.11
N TYR A 97 -4.35 -8.71 -8.20
CA TYR A 97 -5.04 -9.43 -9.27
C TYR A 97 -4.38 -10.78 -9.52
N THR A 98 -5.17 -11.72 -10.02
CA THR A 98 -4.77 -13.09 -10.35
C THR A 98 -4.95 -13.32 -11.85
N GLY A 99 -3.98 -13.96 -12.50
CA GLY A 99 -4.04 -14.26 -13.94
C GLY A 99 -3.40 -13.18 -14.82
N THR A 100 -3.78 -13.17 -16.10
CA THR A 100 -3.26 -12.22 -17.11
C THR A 100 -3.73 -10.81 -16.83
N HIS A 101 -2.78 -9.87 -16.83
CA HIS A 101 -3.04 -8.45 -16.69
C HIS A 101 -3.44 -7.87 -18.04
N ASP A 102 -4.73 -7.59 -18.23
CA ASP A 102 -5.19 -6.81 -19.39
C ASP A 102 -4.86 -5.34 -19.14
N GLU A 103 -3.93 -4.78 -19.93
CA GLU A 103 -3.56 -3.35 -19.87
C GLU A 103 -4.76 -2.41 -20.06
N THR A 104 -5.85 -2.93 -20.64
CA THR A 104 -7.16 -2.26 -20.82
C THR A 104 -7.88 -1.90 -19.52
N ASP A 105 -7.54 -2.50 -18.37
CA ASP A 105 -8.08 -2.09 -17.06
C ASP A 105 -7.63 -0.67 -16.65
N SER A 106 -6.64 -0.11 -17.36
CA SER A 106 -6.16 1.27 -17.21
C SER A 106 -7.03 2.29 -17.95
N ALA A 107 -7.97 1.85 -18.80
CA ALA A 107 -8.82 2.72 -19.60
C ALA A 107 -9.98 3.30 -18.78
N GLY A 108 -9.69 4.25 -17.90
CA GLY A 108 -10.70 5.10 -17.25
C GLY A 108 -10.50 5.34 -15.77
N THR A 109 -9.57 4.61 -15.12
CA THR A 109 -9.20 4.84 -13.72
C THR A 109 -7.69 4.66 -13.57
N GLU A 110 -7.00 5.68 -13.05
CA GLU A 110 -5.53 5.82 -12.94
C GLU A 110 -4.90 4.82 -11.95
N TRP A 111 -5.00 3.52 -12.23
CA TRP A 111 -4.30 2.48 -11.49
C TRP A 111 -2.87 2.34 -12.01
N THR A 112 -1.91 2.28 -11.08
CA THR A 112 -0.57 1.80 -11.37
C THR A 112 -0.55 0.30 -11.09
N CYS A 113 -0.24 -0.49 -12.12
CA CYS A 113 -0.17 -1.94 -12.01
C CYS A 113 1.27 -2.43 -12.11
N SER A 114 1.60 -3.50 -11.38
CA SER A 114 2.95 -4.07 -11.39
C SER A 114 2.90 -5.57 -11.16
N LEU A 115 3.75 -6.29 -11.91
CA LEU A 115 4.02 -7.70 -11.67
C LEU A 115 4.77 -7.86 -10.34
N LEU A 116 4.65 -9.04 -9.72
CA LEU A 116 5.35 -9.32 -8.46
C LEU A 116 6.80 -9.76 -8.68
N GLU A 117 7.03 -10.63 -9.66
CA GLU A 117 8.33 -11.26 -9.83
C GLU A 117 9.40 -10.24 -10.25
N GLY A 118 10.56 -10.28 -9.59
CA GLY A 118 11.66 -9.35 -9.83
C GLY A 118 11.50 -7.98 -9.18
N HIS A 119 10.34 -7.65 -8.60
CA HIS A 119 10.06 -6.32 -8.06
C HIS A 119 10.21 -6.23 -6.54
N VAL A 120 10.33 -4.99 -6.05
CA VAL A 120 10.35 -4.64 -4.62
C VAL A 120 9.15 -3.77 -4.31
N VAL A 121 8.45 -4.06 -3.21
CA VAL A 121 7.50 -3.12 -2.62
C VAL A 121 8.22 -2.23 -1.63
N GLN A 122 8.04 -0.92 -1.76
CA GLN A 122 8.48 0.08 -0.79
C GLN A 122 7.27 0.73 -0.16
N CYS A 123 7.22 0.74 1.16
CA CYS A 123 6.20 1.43 1.94
C CYS A 123 6.84 2.56 2.76
N GLN A 124 6.14 3.68 2.86
CA GLN A 124 6.43 4.76 3.80
C GLN A 124 5.18 5.08 4.59
N TRP A 125 5.32 5.35 5.89
CA TRP A 125 4.17 5.69 6.72
C TRP A 125 4.53 6.54 7.93
N ASP A 126 3.51 7.22 8.43
CA ASP A 126 3.48 7.86 9.75
C ASP A 126 2.10 7.62 10.39
N TYR A 127 1.75 8.39 11.43
CA TYR A 127 0.45 8.24 12.11
C TYR A 127 -0.75 8.69 11.26
N GLU A 128 -0.53 9.46 10.19
CA GLU A 128 -1.59 10.04 9.37
C GLU A 128 -1.69 9.39 7.99
N MET A 129 -0.57 8.89 7.46
CA MET A 129 -0.44 8.45 6.07
C MET A 129 0.27 7.09 5.94
N PHE A 130 -0.20 6.29 4.99
CA PHE A 130 0.49 5.11 4.47
C PHE A 130 0.56 5.23 2.95
N GLU A 131 1.74 5.05 2.38
CA GLU A 131 1.97 5.09 0.94
C GLU A 131 2.85 3.90 0.55
N MET A 132 2.53 3.31 -0.60
CA MET A 132 3.29 2.21 -1.16
C MET A 132 3.65 2.51 -2.61
N ARG A 133 4.74 1.90 -3.08
CA ARG A 133 5.14 1.88 -4.48
C ARG A 133 5.77 0.53 -4.79
N VAL A 134 5.60 0.08 -6.02
CA VAL A 134 6.33 -1.07 -6.54
C VAL A 134 7.45 -0.55 -7.43
N ILE A 135 8.65 -1.08 -7.24
CA ILE A 135 9.88 -0.64 -7.90
C ILE A 135 10.46 -1.84 -8.66
N ASP A 136 10.82 -1.63 -9.92
CA ASP A 136 11.67 -2.53 -10.68
C ASP A 136 13.15 -2.18 -10.37
N PRO A 137 13.89 -3.02 -9.62
CA PRO A 137 15.29 -2.77 -9.31
C PRO A 137 16.20 -2.86 -10.55
N GLY A 138 15.73 -3.41 -11.68
CA GLY A 138 16.48 -3.55 -12.93
C GLY A 138 16.35 -2.39 -13.91
N ALA A 139 15.47 -1.41 -13.67
CA ALA A 139 15.14 -0.32 -14.60
C ALA A 139 16.02 0.95 -14.44
N GLN A 140 17.33 0.79 -14.24
CA GLN A 140 18.30 1.91 -14.19
C GLN A 140 18.84 2.29 -15.58
#